data_AF-A0A8C5IXY2-F1
#
_entry.id   AF-A0A8C5IXY2-F1
#
_cell.length_a   1.000
_cell.length_b   1.000
_cell.length_c   1.000
_cell.angle_alpha   90.00
_cell.angle_beta   90.00
_cell.angle_gamma   90.00
#
_symmetry.space_group_name_H-M   'P 1'
#
loop_
_entity.id
_entity.type
_entity.pdbx_description
1 polymer ?
#
loop_
_entity_poly.entity_id
_entity_poly.type
_entity_poly.pdbx_seq_one_letter_code
_entity_poly.pdbx_strand_id
1 'polypeptide(L)'
;QALTLAGSLGGSQPPVGWLPALQLLRHGSKAVTRHWKAMHFQRQKLLALTEYLPPRPALPPRCLPRPAPRQQQEDGYARVLRAQLEATLRASRMVAVCQYNAMADEDVATLRHFLRRHDIHVKFVLNETCSLLQRGPAHLVALLEQHMRHLRGAGGAVEPPPGTGNQ
;
A
#
# COMPACT_ATOMS: atom_id res chain seq x y z
N GLN A 1 8.32 37.88 63.35
CA GLN A 1 8.02 39.28 63.72
C GLN A 1 6.54 39.34 64.10
N ALA A 2 6.26 39.72 65.37
CA ALA A 2 5.00 40.19 65.99
C ALA A 2 3.69 39.36 65.80
N LEU A 3 2.76 39.21 66.76
CA LEU A 3 2.35 40.06 67.88
C LEU A 3 1.90 39.23 69.10
N THR A 4 2.07 39.83 70.27
CA THR A 4 1.41 39.50 71.54
C THR A 4 0.15 40.35 71.68
N LEU A 5 -0.96 39.79 72.19
CA LEU A 5 -1.97 40.55 72.93
C LEU A 5 -2.38 39.79 74.19
N ALA A 6 -2.42 40.54 75.29
CA ALA A 6 -2.58 40.09 76.66
C ALA A 6 -4.05 39.93 77.07
N GLY A 7 -4.29 39.07 78.06
CA GLY A 7 -5.48 39.07 78.89
C GLY A 7 -5.14 38.42 80.22
N SER A 8 -4.89 39.24 81.25
CA SER A 8 -4.71 38.80 82.63
C SER A 8 -6.03 38.95 83.36
N LEU A 9 -6.51 37.91 84.05
CA LEU A 9 -7.38 38.00 85.22
C LEU A 9 -7.46 36.62 85.91
N GLY A 10 -7.12 36.62 87.19
CA GLY A 10 -7.67 35.67 88.17
C GLY A 10 -6.89 34.36 88.34
N GLY A 11 -6.27 34.21 89.51
CA GLY A 11 -5.55 33.02 89.89
C GLY A 11 -6.44 31.80 90.12
N SER A 12 -5.96 30.64 89.66
CA SER A 12 -6.17 29.32 90.23
C SER A 12 -5.11 28.41 89.64
N GLN A 13 -4.55 27.54 90.47
CA GLN A 13 -3.43 26.65 90.14
C GLN A 13 -3.66 25.87 88.84
N PRO A 14 -2.62 25.62 88.02
CA PRO A 14 -2.81 24.82 86.82
C PRO A 14 -3.16 23.39 87.23
N PRO A 15 -4.24 22.79 86.71
CA PRO A 15 -4.48 21.37 86.90
C PRO A 15 -3.33 20.60 86.25
N VAL A 16 -2.83 19.63 87.01
CA VAL A 16 -1.81 18.66 86.62
C VAL A 16 -2.12 18.10 85.23
N GLY A 17 -1.21 18.35 84.29
CA GLY A 17 -1.00 17.51 83.11
C GLY A 17 -2.05 17.59 81.99
N TRP A 18 -2.21 18.75 81.35
CA TRP A 18 -2.65 18.77 79.94
C TRP A 18 -1.45 18.51 79.03
N LEU A 19 -1.15 17.23 78.79
CA LEU A 19 -0.36 16.87 77.60
C LEU A 19 -1.30 17.07 76.39
N PRO A 20 -0.97 17.91 75.40
CA PRO A 20 -1.74 17.92 74.17
C PRO A 20 -1.69 16.48 73.65
N ALA A 21 -2.85 15.89 73.38
CA ALA A 21 -2.90 14.59 72.75
C ALA A 21 -2.03 14.68 71.49
N LEU A 22 -0.83 14.08 71.54
CA LEU A 22 0.09 13.99 70.42
C LEU A 22 -0.57 13.06 69.42
N GLN A 23 -1.51 13.61 68.65
CA GLN A 23 -1.98 12.97 67.45
C GLN A 23 -0.78 12.96 66.51
N LEU A 24 -0.10 11.82 66.45
CA LEU A 24 0.85 11.49 65.39
C LEU A 24 0.04 11.44 64.09
N LEU A 25 -0.33 12.61 63.57
CA LEU A 25 -0.99 12.75 62.31
C LEU A 25 0.07 12.44 61.26
N ARG A 26 0.13 11.16 60.86
CA ARG A 26 1.03 10.75 59.79
C ARG A 26 0.60 11.51 58.53
N HIS A 27 1.34 12.55 58.18
CA HIS A 27 1.08 13.30 56.95
C HIS A 27 1.60 12.49 55.77
N GLY A 28 0.78 11.54 55.30
CA GLY A 28 1.05 10.81 54.08
C GLY A 28 1.02 11.73 52.87
N SER A 29 1.78 11.40 51.81
CA SER A 29 1.64 12.06 50.52
C SER A 29 0.20 11.92 50.01
N LYS A 30 -0.33 12.97 49.38
CA LYS A 30 -1.67 12.97 48.77
C LYS A 30 -1.88 11.76 47.85
N ALA A 31 -3.13 11.35 47.68
CA ALA A 31 -3.49 10.22 46.82
C ALA A 31 -3.06 10.45 45.37
N VAL A 32 -3.16 11.70 44.90
CA VAL A 32 -2.73 12.14 43.57
C VAL A 32 -1.46 12.98 43.69
N THR A 33 -0.43 12.57 42.95
CA THR A 33 0.86 13.25 42.86
C THR A 33 1.17 13.55 41.40
N ARG A 34 2.01 14.56 41.13
CA ARG A 34 2.47 14.88 39.77
C ARG A 34 3.41 13.83 39.18
N HIS A 35 4.10 13.07 40.03
CA HIS A 35 5.05 12.03 39.66
C HIS A 35 4.47 10.63 39.92
N TRP A 36 5.07 9.62 39.27
CA TRP A 36 4.77 8.21 39.53
C TRP A 36 5.05 7.85 40.98
N LYS A 37 3.99 7.57 41.71
CA LYS A 37 4.07 7.16 43.11
C LYS A 37 4.42 5.68 43.19
N ALA A 38 5.36 5.35 44.06
CA ALA A 38 5.69 3.96 44.36
C ALA A 38 4.44 3.21 44.83
N MET A 39 4.19 2.04 44.25
CA MET A 39 3.05 1.20 44.61
C MET A 39 3.38 0.35 45.83
N HIS A 40 2.36 0.00 46.61
CA HIS A 40 2.51 -1.00 47.65
C HIS A 40 2.88 -2.36 47.01
N PHE A 41 3.74 -3.13 47.68
CA PHE A 41 4.27 -4.39 47.16
C PHE A 41 3.18 -5.38 46.69
N GLN A 42 2.07 -5.51 47.44
CA GLN A 42 0.94 -6.35 47.03
C GLN A 42 0.24 -5.82 45.78
N ARG A 43 0.11 -4.51 45.62
CA ARG A 43 -0.50 -3.88 44.44
C ARG A 43 0.37 -4.09 43.20
N GLN A 44 1.69 -4.00 43.35
CA GLN A 44 2.63 -4.30 42.28
C GLN A 44 2.50 -5.75 41.81
N LYS A 45 2.39 -6.71 42.75
CA LYS A 45 2.13 -8.12 42.43
C LYS A 45 0.79 -8.30 41.70
N LEU A 46 -0.27 -7.67 42.20
CA LEU A 46 -1.59 -7.76 41.58
C LEU A 46 -1.52 -7.26 40.14
N LEU A 47 -0.91 -6.08 39.91
CA LEU A 47 -0.78 -5.52 38.57
C LEU A 47 -0.01 -6.47 37.64
N ALA A 48 1.12 -7.01 38.09
CA ALA A 48 1.91 -7.96 37.32
C ALA A 48 1.14 -9.25 36.97
N LEU A 49 0.29 -9.73 37.88
CA LEU A 49 -0.55 -10.90 37.63
C LEU A 49 -1.73 -10.60 36.69
N THR A 50 -2.22 -9.37 36.68
CA THR A 50 -3.31 -8.92 35.81
C THR A 50 -2.84 -8.39 34.45
N GLU A 51 -1.55 -8.52 34.14
CA GLU A 51 -1.03 -8.14 32.82
C GLU A 51 -1.70 -8.99 31.73
N TYR A 52 -2.17 -8.31 30.69
CA TYR A 52 -2.82 -8.99 29.58
C TYR A 52 -1.82 -9.83 28.79
N LEU A 53 -2.08 -11.13 28.73
CA LEU A 53 -1.32 -12.08 27.91
C LEU A 53 -2.13 -12.41 26.66
N PRO A 54 -1.74 -11.91 25.46
CA PRO A 54 -2.42 -12.30 24.23
C PRO A 54 -2.23 -13.80 23.96
N PRO A 55 -3.24 -14.47 23.36
CA PRO A 55 -3.12 -15.88 23.02
C PRO A 55 -1.98 -16.07 22.03
N ARG A 56 -1.04 -16.96 22.36
CA ARG A 56 0.04 -17.34 21.45
C ARG A 56 -0.53 -18.31 20.41
N PRO A 57 -0.59 -17.94 19.12
CA PRO A 57 -1.07 -18.87 18.11
C PRO A 57 -0.09 -20.04 17.99
N ALA A 58 -0.61 -21.27 17.83
CA ALA A 58 0.22 -22.47 17.69
C ALA A 58 1.15 -22.40 16.48
N LEU A 59 0.72 -21.69 15.42
CA LEU A 59 1.51 -21.40 14.23
C LEU A 59 1.47 -19.89 13.96
N PRO A 60 2.62 -19.24 13.72
CA PRO A 60 2.63 -17.84 13.34
C PRO A 60 1.90 -17.67 11.99
N PRO A 61 1.16 -16.57 11.77
CA PRO A 61 0.35 -16.37 10.58
C PRO A 61 1.16 -16.30 9.28
N ARG A 62 2.49 -16.16 9.38
CA ARG A 62 3.43 -16.22 8.23
C ARG A 62 3.56 -17.63 7.65
N CYS A 63 3.31 -18.66 8.46
CA CYS A 63 3.38 -20.07 8.04
C CYS A 63 2.06 -20.58 7.45
N LEU A 64 0.97 -19.81 7.59
CA LEU A 64 -0.30 -20.12 6.94
C LEU A 64 -0.27 -19.57 5.50
N PRO A 65 -0.83 -20.30 4.52
CA PRO A 65 -0.98 -19.77 3.18
C PRO A 65 -1.78 -18.48 3.25
N ARG A 66 -1.24 -17.41 2.66
CA ARG A 66 -1.93 -16.12 2.61
C ARG A 66 -3.27 -16.35 1.89
N PRO A 67 -4.41 -15.94 2.47
CA PRO A 67 -5.67 -16.00 1.76
C PRO A 67 -5.51 -15.28 0.43
N ALA A 68 -5.96 -15.91 -0.65
CA ALA A 68 -5.82 -15.35 -1.99
C ALA A 68 -6.37 -13.92 -1.97
N PRO A 69 -5.62 -12.94 -2.53
CA PRO A 69 -6.16 -11.60 -2.66
C PRO A 69 -7.49 -11.71 -3.40
N ARG A 70 -8.52 -11.03 -2.88
CA ARG A 70 -9.80 -10.93 -3.59
C ARG A 70 -9.48 -10.43 -5.00
N GLN A 71 -9.88 -11.20 -6.01
CA GLN A 71 -9.67 -10.82 -7.41
C GLN A 71 -10.26 -9.43 -7.58
N GLN A 72 -9.40 -8.45 -7.85
CA GLN A 72 -9.84 -7.07 -8.07
C GLN A 72 -10.73 -7.09 -9.30
N GLN A 73 -11.96 -6.59 -9.14
CA GLN A 73 -12.92 -6.42 -10.23
C GLN A 73 -12.23 -5.69 -11.39
N GLU A 74 -12.33 -6.22 -12.61
CA GLU A 74 -11.70 -5.57 -13.76
C GLU A 74 -12.14 -4.11 -13.87
N ASP A 75 -11.18 -3.20 -13.90
CA ASP A 75 -11.46 -1.79 -14.14
C ASP A 75 -12.21 -1.64 -15.46
N GLY A 76 -13.38 -0.98 -15.44
CA GLY A 76 -14.22 -0.81 -16.63
C GLY A 76 -13.49 -0.16 -17.81
N TYR A 77 -12.53 0.73 -17.51
CA TYR A 77 -11.64 1.35 -18.49
C TYR A 77 -10.69 0.34 -19.14
N ALA A 78 -10.10 -0.57 -18.37
CA ALA A 78 -9.21 -1.61 -18.89
C ALA A 78 -9.95 -2.52 -19.88
N ARG A 79 -11.23 -2.83 -19.61
CA ARG A 79 -12.08 -3.60 -20.54
C ARG A 79 -12.27 -2.89 -21.88
N VAL A 80 -12.51 -1.58 -21.87
CA VAL A 80 -12.65 -0.77 -23.09
C VAL A 80 -11.35 -0.73 -23.88
N LEU A 81 -10.21 -0.52 -23.21
CA LEU A 81 -8.90 -0.52 -23.86
C LEU A 81 -8.59 -1.85 -24.54
N ARG A 82 -8.95 -2.98 -23.92
CA ARG A 82 -8.78 -4.31 -24.54
C ARG A 82 -9.64 -4.48 -25.78
N ALA A 83 -10.92 -4.11 -25.70
CA ALA A 83 -11.82 -4.19 -26.85
C ALA A 83 -11.32 -3.33 -28.02
N GLN A 84 -10.82 -2.13 -27.72
CA GLN A 84 -10.24 -1.25 -28.73
C GLN A 84 -8.95 -1.84 -29.33
N LEU A 85 -8.08 -2.42 -28.51
CA LEU A 85 -6.86 -3.07 -28.97
C LEU A 85 -7.15 -4.23 -29.92
N GLU A 86 -8.04 -5.14 -29.52
CA GLU A 86 -8.46 -6.28 -30.33
C GLU A 86 -9.08 -5.83 -31.67
N ALA A 87 -9.94 -4.81 -31.63
CA ALA A 87 -10.51 -4.24 -32.86
C ALA A 87 -9.43 -3.66 -33.77
N THR A 88 -8.41 -3.01 -33.21
CA THR A 88 -7.30 -2.43 -33.98
C THR A 88 -6.43 -3.51 -34.61
N LEU A 89 -6.06 -4.54 -33.85
CA LEU A 89 -5.25 -5.65 -34.35
C LEU A 89 -5.96 -6.43 -35.45
N ARG A 90 -7.29 -6.56 -35.38
CA ARG A 90 -8.08 -7.19 -36.45
C ARG A 90 -8.21 -6.31 -37.70
N ALA A 91 -8.31 -5.00 -37.52
CA ALA A 91 -8.45 -4.05 -38.64
C ALA A 91 -7.12 -3.80 -39.38
N SER A 92 -5.99 -3.88 -38.68
CA SER A 92 -4.66 -3.65 -39.25
C SER A 92 -4.05 -4.93 -39.81
N ARG A 93 -3.70 -4.91 -41.11
CA ARG A 93 -3.02 -6.04 -41.77
C ARG A 93 -1.55 -6.18 -41.36
N MET A 94 -0.93 -5.12 -40.84
CA MET A 94 0.46 -5.11 -40.38
C MET A 94 0.56 -4.29 -39.09
N VAL A 95 1.26 -4.83 -38.10
CA VAL A 95 1.41 -4.23 -36.77
C VAL A 95 2.90 -4.23 -36.39
N ALA A 96 3.40 -3.07 -35.98
CA ALA A 96 4.76 -2.92 -35.44
C ALA A 96 4.68 -2.52 -33.97
N VAL A 97 5.45 -3.22 -33.12
CA VAL A 97 5.58 -2.91 -31.69
C VAL A 97 6.91 -2.22 -31.47
N CYS A 98 6.87 -0.99 -30.96
CA CYS A 98 8.06 -0.19 -30.67
C CYS A 98 8.13 0.07 -29.16
N GLN A 99 9.33 -0.01 -28.60
CA GLN A 99 9.56 0.48 -27.25
C GLN A 99 9.46 2.00 -27.25
N TYR A 100 8.69 2.55 -26.31
CA TYR A 100 8.64 3.99 -26.13
C TYR A 100 9.93 4.46 -25.47
N ASN A 101 10.82 5.04 -26.27
CA ASN A 101 11.94 5.82 -25.76
C ASN A 101 11.44 7.23 -25.44
N ALA A 102 11.93 7.83 -24.36
CA ALA A 102 11.54 9.18 -23.97
C ALA A 102 11.93 10.17 -25.09
N MET A 103 10.91 10.71 -25.76
CA MET A 103 11.03 11.74 -26.78
C MET A 103 10.31 13.00 -26.30
N ALA A 104 10.72 14.18 -26.78
CA ALA A 104 9.97 15.41 -26.53
C ALA A 104 8.59 15.34 -27.19
N ASP A 105 7.59 16.02 -26.64
CA ASP A 105 6.21 15.97 -27.15
C ASP A 105 6.11 16.44 -28.62
N GLU A 106 6.92 17.43 -29.00
CA GLU A 106 7.05 17.95 -30.37
C GLU A 106 7.51 16.86 -31.36
N ASP A 107 8.45 16.00 -30.95
CA ASP A 107 8.98 14.92 -31.78
C ASP A 107 7.92 13.81 -31.95
N VAL A 108 7.14 13.53 -30.91
CA VAL A 108 6.03 12.56 -30.96
C VAL A 108 4.91 13.06 -31.89
N ALA A 109 4.57 14.35 -31.81
CA ALA A 109 3.59 14.97 -32.70
C ALA A 109 4.05 14.92 -34.17
N THR A 110 5.33 15.23 -34.40
CA THR A 110 5.97 15.16 -35.72
C THR A 110 5.98 13.73 -36.27
N LEU A 111 6.36 12.74 -35.45
CA LEU A 111 6.31 11.33 -35.81
C LEU A 111 4.89 10.87 -36.16
N ARG A 112 3.89 11.23 -35.34
CA ARG A 112 2.48 10.92 -35.63
C ARG A 112 2.01 11.58 -36.93
N HIS A 113 2.46 12.79 -37.22
CA HIS A 113 2.13 13.48 -38.47
C HIS A 113 2.71 12.76 -39.68
N PHE A 114 3.99 12.37 -39.64
CA PHE A 114 4.62 11.59 -40.71
C PHE A 114 3.92 10.25 -40.93
N LEU A 115 3.58 9.54 -39.86
CA LEU A 115 2.91 8.24 -39.95
C LEU A 115 1.48 8.36 -40.47
N ARG A 116 0.77 9.44 -40.14
CA ARG A 116 -0.56 9.71 -40.72
C ARG A 116 -0.52 10.01 -42.23
N ARG A 117 0.57 10.59 -42.76
CA ARG A 117 0.74 10.78 -44.22
C ARG A 117 0.82 9.46 -44.98
N HIS A 118 1.18 8.37 -44.31
CA HIS A 118 1.31 7.03 -44.87
C HIS A 118 0.18 6.08 -44.42
N ASP A 119 -0.92 6.61 -43.85
CA ASP A 119 -2.04 5.85 -43.30
C ASP A 119 -1.64 4.84 -42.19
N ILE A 120 -0.57 5.15 -41.45
CA ILE A 120 -0.10 4.33 -40.33
C ILE A 120 -0.68 4.90 -39.03
N HIS A 121 -1.53 4.12 -38.37
CA HIS A 121 -2.10 4.48 -37.08
C HIS A 121 -1.19 4.07 -35.92
N VAL A 122 -0.76 5.05 -35.11
CA VAL A 122 0.01 4.82 -33.88
C VAL A 122 -0.94 4.79 -32.68
N LYS A 123 -0.85 3.75 -31.85
CA LYS A 123 -1.55 3.67 -30.58
C LYS A 123 -0.57 3.41 -29.45
N PHE A 124 -0.70 4.16 -28.37
CA PHE A 124 0.09 3.98 -27.15
C PHE A 124 -0.73 3.13 -26.19
N VAL A 125 -0.14 2.04 -25.73
CA VAL A 125 -0.77 1.10 -24.82
C VAL A 125 0.18 0.87 -23.65
N LEU A 126 -0.36 0.87 -22.44
CA LEU A 126 0.39 0.58 -21.23
C LEU A 126 0.69 -0.94 -21.15
N ASN A 127 1.87 -1.30 -20.65
CA ASN A 127 2.25 -2.70 -20.49
C ASN A 127 1.28 -3.46 -19.56
N GLU A 128 0.69 -2.76 -18.59
CA GLU A 128 -0.30 -3.30 -17.67
C GLU A 128 -1.61 -3.68 -18.36
N THR A 129 -2.08 -2.89 -19.33
CA THR A 129 -3.31 -3.25 -20.06
C THR A 129 -3.08 -4.42 -21.01
N CYS A 130 -1.85 -4.57 -21.49
CA CYS A 130 -1.39 -5.74 -22.24
C CYS A 130 -1.32 -7.01 -21.38
N SER A 131 -0.86 -6.90 -20.12
CA SER A 131 -0.77 -8.04 -19.18
C SER A 131 -2.11 -8.39 -18.55
N LEU A 132 -3.03 -7.43 -18.45
CA LEU A 132 -4.37 -7.60 -17.89
C LEU A 132 -5.30 -8.44 -18.78
N LEU A 133 -5.00 -8.66 -20.07
CA LEU A 133 -5.69 -9.67 -20.88
C LEU A 133 -5.60 -11.03 -20.15
N GLN A 134 -6.68 -11.41 -19.46
CA GLN A 134 -6.71 -12.42 -18.38
C GLN A 134 -6.26 -13.85 -18.74
N ARG A 135 -5.87 -14.09 -20.00
CA ARG A 135 -5.21 -15.33 -20.44
C ARG A 135 -3.68 -15.25 -20.41
N GLY A 136 -3.14 -14.20 -19.81
CA GLY A 136 -1.70 -13.94 -19.77
C GLY A 136 -1.17 -13.42 -21.12
N PRO A 137 0.11 -13.01 -21.15
CA PRO A 137 0.77 -12.56 -22.38
C PRO A 137 0.69 -13.60 -23.50
N ALA A 138 0.45 -14.88 -23.17
CA ALA A 138 0.28 -15.97 -24.11
C ALA A 138 -0.85 -15.75 -25.13
N HIS A 139 -1.98 -15.10 -24.79
CA HIS A 139 -3.05 -14.89 -25.77
C HIS A 139 -2.74 -13.76 -26.75
N LEU A 140 -2.15 -12.66 -26.28
CA LEU A 140 -1.72 -11.58 -27.14
C LEU A 140 -0.50 -11.99 -27.97
N VAL A 141 0.45 -12.71 -27.37
CA VAL A 141 1.56 -13.35 -28.09
C VAL A 141 1.02 -14.37 -29.09
N ALA A 142 0.00 -15.18 -28.77
CA ALA A 142 -0.61 -16.10 -29.73
C ALA A 142 -1.33 -15.37 -30.87
N LEU A 143 -2.02 -14.26 -30.59
CA LEU A 143 -2.65 -13.44 -31.63
C LEU A 143 -1.61 -12.75 -32.51
N LEU A 144 -0.55 -12.21 -31.93
CA LEU A 144 0.57 -11.64 -32.68
C LEU A 144 1.31 -12.71 -33.46
N GLU A 145 1.57 -13.88 -32.88
CA GLU A 145 2.20 -15.01 -33.57
C GLU A 145 1.34 -15.52 -34.71
N GLN A 146 0.03 -15.69 -34.51
CA GLN A 146 -0.90 -16.08 -35.57
C GLN A 146 -0.88 -15.04 -36.70
N HIS A 147 -0.87 -13.76 -36.36
CA HIS A 147 -0.79 -12.67 -37.32
C HIS A 147 0.55 -12.66 -38.07
N MET A 148 1.67 -12.84 -37.37
CA MET A 148 3.00 -12.97 -37.97
C MET A 148 3.11 -14.18 -38.90
N ARG A 149 2.50 -15.31 -38.53
CA ARG A 149 2.40 -16.50 -39.39
C ARG A 149 1.55 -16.22 -40.64
N HIS A 150 0.44 -15.48 -40.50
CA HIS A 150 -0.40 -15.08 -41.62
C HIS A 150 0.31 -14.10 -42.57
N LEU A 151 1.14 -13.21 -42.04
CA LEU A 151 2.00 -12.32 -42.82
C LEU A 151 3.11 -13.07 -43.57
N ARG A 152 3.75 -14.06 -42.93
CA ARG A 152 4.76 -14.92 -43.58
C ARG A 152 4.16 -15.79 -44.68
N GLY A 153 2.94 -16.33 -44.48
CA GLY A 153 2.24 -17.13 -45.48
C GLY A 153 1.80 -16.33 -46.71
N ALA A 154 1.46 -15.06 -46.55
CA ALA A 154 1.07 -14.18 -47.66
C ALA A 154 2.27 -13.61 -48.45
N GLY A 155 3.47 -13.60 -47.88
CA GLY A 155 4.69 -13.07 -48.52
C GLY A 155 5.55 -14.10 -49.26
N GLY A 156 5.13 -15.37 -49.33
CA GLY A 156 5.91 -16.48 -49.91
C GLY A 156 5.59 -16.84 -51.36
N ALA A 157 4.69 -16.12 -52.04
CA ALA A 157 4.37 -16.32 -53.45
C ALA A 157 5.17 -15.32 -54.32
N VAL A 158 6.49 -15.44 -54.32
CA VAL A 158 7.33 -14.89 -55.38
C VAL A 158 7.63 -16.06 -56.32
N GLU A 159 6.86 -16.12 -57.40
CA GLU A 159 7.09 -16.97 -58.57
C GLU A 159 8.58 -16.90 -58.99
N PRO A 160 9.30 -18.04 -59.09
CA PRO A 160 10.63 -18.05 -59.66
C PRO A 160 10.54 -17.75 -61.17
N PRO A 161 11.48 -16.98 -61.74
CA PRO A 161 11.44 -16.63 -63.16
C PRO A 161 11.54 -17.89 -64.03
N PRO A 162 10.80 -17.95 -65.16
CA PRO A 162 10.83 -19.10 -66.05
C PRO A 162 12.23 -19.28 -66.62
N GLY A 163 12.82 -20.45 -66.34
CA GLY A 163 14.08 -20.87 -66.91
C GLY A 163 13.98 -20.95 -68.43
N THR A 164 14.73 -20.09 -69.11
CA THR A 164 15.02 -20.24 -70.53
C THR A 164 16.01 -21.38 -70.71
N GLY A 165 15.49 -22.55 -71.10
CA GLY A 165 16.28 -23.52 -71.84
C GLY A 165 16.60 -22.98 -73.23
N ASN A 166 17.87 -23.04 -73.62
CA ASN A 166 18.34 -23.72 -74.83
C ASN A 166 19.76 -23.28 -75.23
N GLN A 167 20.54 -24.30 -75.58
CA GLN A 167 21.86 -24.35 -76.24
C GLN A 167 23.09 -24.40 -75.33
#